data_AF-A0A0A7GAV3-F1
#
_entry.id   AF-A0A0A7GAV3-F1
#
_cell.length_a   1.000
_cell.length_b   1.000
_cell.length_c   1.000
_cell.angle_alpha   90.00
_cell.angle_beta   90.00
_cell.angle_gamma   90.00
#
_symmetry.space_group_name_H-M   'P 1'
#
loop_
_entity.id
_entity.type
_entity.pdbx_description
1 polymer ?
#
loop_
_entity_poly.entity_id
_entity_poly.type
_entity_poly.pdbx_seq_one_letter_code
_entity_poly.pdbx_strand_id
1 'polypeptide(L)' 'MGKTGTTQWIKIKNRKGGTRLVPTKYQLHKKPGPNQKYTSDGKKRRKIKRSPKSIAGAKT' A
#
# COMPACT_ATOMS: atom_id res chain seq x y z
N MET A 1 -10.00 -31.18 -2.33
CA MET A 1 -10.32 -29.76 -2.05
C MET A 1 -9.03 -29.01 -1.69
N GLY A 2 -8.25 -28.65 -2.72
CA GLY A 2 -6.90 -28.11 -2.54
C GLY A 2 -6.93 -26.71 -1.91
N LYS A 3 -5.99 -26.44 -1.00
CA LYS A 3 -5.85 -25.17 -0.27
C LYS A 3 -5.78 -23.99 -1.25
N THR A 4 -6.92 -23.35 -1.54
CA THR A 4 -6.96 -22.05 -2.21
C THR A 4 -6.17 -21.08 -1.34
N GLY A 5 -4.99 -20.67 -1.79
CA GLY A 5 -4.05 -19.85 -1.01
C GLY A 5 -4.76 -18.67 -0.35
N THR A 6 -4.95 -18.75 0.97
CA THR A 6 -5.68 -17.74 1.72
C THR A 6 -4.98 -16.40 1.52
N THR A 7 -5.70 -15.42 0.96
CA THR A 7 -5.15 -14.07 0.79
C THR A 7 -4.90 -13.49 2.18
N GLN A 8 -3.63 -13.26 2.51
CA GLN A 8 -3.27 -12.59 3.76
C GLN A 8 -3.61 -11.10 3.65
N TRP A 9 -4.32 -10.59 4.64
CA TRP A 9 -4.79 -9.21 4.70
C TRP A 9 -4.02 -8.42 5.76
N ILE A 10 -3.69 -7.17 5.45
CA ILE A 10 -3.03 -6.25 6.38
C ILE A 10 -3.81 -4.95 6.51
N LYS A 11 -3.79 -4.35 7.70
CA LYS A 11 -4.45 -3.08 7.97
C LYS A 11 -3.52 -1.93 7.59
N ILE A 12 -4.01 -1.02 6.74
CA ILE A 12 -3.30 0.21 6.37
C ILE A 12 -4.03 1.41 6.98
N LYS A 13 -3.30 2.21 7.76
CA LYS A 13 -3.79 3.44 8.40
C LYS A 13 -3.77 4.60 7.41
N ASN A 14 -4.85 5.38 7.39
CA ASN A 14 -4.94 6.63 6.64
C ASN A 14 -4.50 7.83 7.51
N ARG A 15 -4.39 9.02 6.90
CA ARG A 15 -3.99 10.24 7.63
C ARG A 15 -4.99 10.66 8.71
N LYS A 16 -6.27 10.34 8.53
CA LYS A 16 -7.37 10.68 9.46
C LYS A 16 -7.57 9.65 10.58
N GLY A 17 -6.68 8.65 10.71
CA GLY A 17 -6.73 7.66 11.79
C GLY A 17 -7.49 6.36 11.47
N GLY A 18 -8.33 6.33 10.43
CA GLY A 18 -9.05 5.12 10.00
C GLY A 18 -8.16 4.08 9.32
N THR A 19 -8.64 2.84 9.24
CA THR A 19 -7.89 1.72 8.63
C THR A 19 -8.65 1.05 7.49
N ARG A 20 -7.93 0.49 6.52
CA ARG A 20 -8.49 -0.37 5.46
C ARG A 20 -7.69 -1.67 5.37
N LEU A 21 -8.39 -2.80 5.16
CA LEU A 21 -7.76 -4.07 4.82
C LEU A 21 -7.29 -4.07 3.37
N VAL A 22 -6.03 -4.45 3.17
CA VAL A 22 -5.39 -4.52 1.86
C VAL A 22 -4.69 -5.87 1.75
N PRO A 23 -4.75 -6.56 0.60
CA PRO A 23 -3.96 -7.78 0.39
C PRO A 23 -2.47 -7.49 0.60
N THR A 24 -1.76 -8.41 1.25
CA THR A 24 -0.35 -8.25 1.62
C THR A 24 0.54 -7.90 0.42
N LYS A 25 0.25 -8.43 -0.77
CA LYS A 25 0.94 -8.07 -2.03
C LYS A 25 0.94 -6.58 -2.36
N TYR A 26 -0.02 -5.82 -1.83
CA TYR A 26 -0.15 -4.38 -2.04
C TYR A 26 0.21 -3.57 -0.80
N GLN A 27 0.80 -4.14 0.25
CA GLN A 27 1.08 -3.43 1.50
C GLN A 27 2.10 -2.29 1.31
N LEU A 28 3.20 -2.57 0.63
CA LEU A 28 4.34 -1.66 0.55
C LEU A 28 4.13 -0.50 -0.42
N HIS A 29 3.28 -0.68 -1.43
CA HIS A 29 3.16 0.27 -2.54
C HIS A 29 1.71 0.63 -2.83
N LYS A 30 1.44 1.93 -2.99
CA LYS A 30 0.17 2.47 -3.48
C LYS A 30 0.31 2.98 -4.90
N LYS A 31 -0.83 3.13 -5.59
CA LYS A 31 -0.89 3.87 -6.85
C LYS A 31 -0.75 5.37 -6.58
N PRO A 32 -0.04 6.12 -7.44
CA PRO A 32 0.02 7.57 -7.34
C PRO A 32 -1.35 8.19 -7.60
N GLY A 33 -1.67 9.27 -6.87
CA GLY A 33 -2.80 10.14 -7.22
C GLY A 33 -2.53 10.94 -8.50
N PRO A 34 -3.55 11.61 -9.08
CA PRO A 34 -3.40 12.39 -10.32
C PRO A 34 -2.21 13.35 -10.30
N ASN A 35 -2.07 14.13 -9.22
CA ASN A 35 -1.01 15.12 -9.06
C ASN A 35 0.33 14.52 -8.59
N GLN A 36 0.42 13.19 -8.43
CA GLN A 36 1.63 12.48 -8.00
C GLN A 36 2.16 11.55 -9.11
N LYS A 37 1.62 11.65 -10.32
CA LYS A 37 1.97 10.79 -11.46
C LYS A 37 3.36 11.05 -12.03
N TYR A 38 3.97 12.21 -11.78
CA TYR A 38 5.26 12.58 -12.34
C TYR A 38 6.28 12.95 -11.24
N THR A 39 7.57 12.72 -11.49
CA THR A 39 8.66 13.28 -10.68
C THR A 39 8.86 14.76 -11.01
N SER A 40 9.71 15.45 -10.25
CA SER A 40 10.19 16.81 -10.59
C SER A 40 10.74 16.86 -12.01
N ASP A 41 11.48 15.82 -12.40
CA ASP A 41 12.13 15.72 -13.71
C ASP A 41 11.19 15.17 -14.80
N GLY A 42 9.87 15.18 -14.57
CA GLY A 42 8.86 14.77 -15.56
C GLY A 42 8.67 13.26 -15.77
N LYS A 43 9.38 12.38 -15.05
CA LYS A 43 9.27 10.92 -15.22
C LYS A 43 8.00 10.37 -14.60
N LYS A 44 7.31 9.46 -15.32
CA LYS A 44 6.05 8.85 -14.85
C LYS A 44 6.28 7.85 -13.71
N ARG A 45 5.67 8.10 -12.55
CA ARG A 45 5.61 7.21 -11.39
C ARG A 45 4.50 6.18 -11.57
N ARG A 46 4.83 4.88 -11.45
CA ARG A 46 3.84 3.78 -11.52
C ARG A 46 3.33 3.34 -10.14
N LYS A 47 4.16 3.50 -9.11
CA LYS A 47 3.90 3.11 -7.71
C LYS A 47 4.59 4.10 -6.76
N ILE A 48 4.04 4.28 -5.57
CA ILE A 48 4.62 5.08 -4.48
C ILE A 48 4.77 4.18 -3.25
N LYS A 49 5.95 4.16 -2.63
CA LYS A 49 6.20 3.43 -1.38
C LYS A 49 5.36 4.05 -0.26
N ARG A 50 4.69 3.21 0.54
CA ARG A 50 3.97 3.65 1.75
C ARG A 50 4.97 3.91 2.87
N SER A 51 4.60 4.81 3.77
CA SER A 51 5.34 4.99 5.03
C SER A 51 5.23 3.72 5.88
N PRO A 52 6.32 3.21 6.49
CA PRO A 52 6.26 2.04 7.38
C PRO A 52 5.25 2.20 8.52
N LYS A 53 5.14 3.40 9.10
CA LYS A 53 4.17 3.72 10.16
C LYS A 53 2.70 3.55 9.75
N SER A 54 2.41 3.54 8.45
CA SER A 54 1.03 3.34 7.97
C SER A 54 0.64 1.86 7.88
N ILE A 55 1.58 0.93 7.97
CA ILE A 55 1.33 -0.51 7.86
C ILE A 55 1.15 -1.07 9.27
N ALA A 56 -0.11 -1.20 9.71
CA ALA A 56 -0.42 -1.74 11.03
C ALA A 56 -0.27 -3.27 11.00
N GLY A 57 0.74 -3.78 11.70
CA GLY A 57 1.04 -5.21 11.79
C GLY A 57 2.27 -5.67 11.03
N ALA A 58 3.03 -4.76 10.39
CA ALA A 58 4.39 -5.10 9.96
C ALA A 58 5.27 -5.20 11.22
N LYS A 59 5.65 -6.42 11.61
CA LYS A 59 6.77 -6.61 12.53
C LYS A 59 8.02 -6.08 11.81
N THR A 60 8.57 -5.00 12.32
CA THR A 60 9.90 -4.49 11.93
C THR A 60 10.98 -5.48 12.30
#